data_AF-A0A381I4Z4-F1
#
_entry.id   AF-A0A381I4Z4-F1
#
_cell.length_a   1.000
_cell.length_b   1.000
_cell.length_c   1.000
_cell.angle_alpha   90.00
_cell.angle_beta   90.00
_cell.angle_gamma   90.00
#
_symmetry.space_group_name_H-M   'P 1'
#
loop_
_entity.id
_entity.type
_entity.pdbx_description
1 polymer ?
#
loop_
_entity_poly.entity_id
_entity_poly.type
_entity_poly.pdbx_seq_one_letter_code
_entity_poly.pdbx_strand_id
1 'polypeptide(L)'
;MIDQAQILRKIAMEKRGLDEFIVENENVPKIITIASGKGGVGKSNLATNLSICLTKLNKKVLILDADIGMSNIDIIMGVNVKGTIIDVINGEKKYRRYNFTD
;
A
#
# COMPACT_ATOMS: atom_id res chain seq x y z
N MET A 1 -8.80 -16.63 7.61
CA MET A 1 -9.52 -15.52 8.28
C MET A 1 -10.27 -14.80 7.20
N ILE A 2 -11.60 -14.92 7.18
CA ILE A 2 -12.43 -14.22 6.20
C ILE A 2 -12.41 -12.74 6.57
N ASP A 3 -11.88 -11.88 5.71
CA ASP A 3 -11.90 -10.43 5.97
C ASP A 3 -13.27 -9.85 5.62
N GLN A 4 -13.66 -8.77 6.31
CA GLN A 4 -14.98 -8.16 6.11
C GLN A 4 -15.21 -7.66 4.68
N ALA A 5 -14.13 -7.42 3.93
CA ALA A 5 -14.21 -7.00 2.53
C ALA A 5 -14.57 -8.17 1.60
N GLN A 6 -14.34 -9.43 1.97
CA GLN A 6 -14.80 -10.59 1.19
C GLN A 6 -16.34 -10.68 1.15
N ILE A 7 -17.02 -10.41 2.28
CA ILE A 7 -18.48 -10.41 2.34
C ILE A 7 -19.05 -9.27 1.49
N LEU A 8 -18.46 -8.08 1.56
CA LEU A 8 -18.90 -6.93 0.78
C LEU A 8 -18.73 -7.16 -0.74
N ARG A 9 -17.64 -7.80 -1.16
CA ARG A 9 -17.41 -8.18 -2.56
C ARG A 9 -18.46 -9.16 -3.06
N LYS A 10 -18.79 -10.17 -2.26
CA LYS A 10 -19.85 -11.14 -2.59
C LYS A 10 -21.20 -10.43 -2.83
N ILE A 11 -21.61 -9.54 -1.93
CA ILE A 11 -22.86 -8.77 -2.06
C ILE A 11 -22.84 -7.86 -3.30
N ALA A 12 -21.70 -7.22 -3.60
CA ALA A 12 -21.56 -6.37 -4.78
C ALA A 12 -21.63 -7.15 -6.10
N MET A 13 -21.12 -8.39 -6.13
CA MET A 13 -21.16 -9.26 -7.31
C MET A 13 -22.54 -9.89 -7.53
N GLU A 14 -23.24 -10.31 -6.46
CA GLU A 14 -24.62 -10.80 -6.52
C GLU A 14 -25.56 -9.74 -7.13
N LYS A 15 -25.43 -8.47 -6.72
CA LYS A 15 -26.19 -7.36 -7.31
C LYS A 15 -25.92 -7.12 -8.79
N ARG A 16 -24.80 -7.63 -9.34
CA ARG A 16 -24.44 -7.52 -10.76
C ARG A 16 -24.90 -8.72 -11.60
N GLY A 17 -25.58 -9.71 -11.00
CA GLY A 17 -26.13 -10.87 -11.73
C GLY A 17 -25.04 -11.81 -12.28
N LEU A 18 -23.87 -11.84 -11.66
CA LEU A 18 -22.78 -12.74 -12.00
C LEU A 18 -22.86 -13.96 -11.06
N ASP A 19 -23.44 -15.06 -11.53
CA ASP A 19 -23.50 -16.34 -10.79
C ASP A 19 -22.10 -16.89 -10.49
N GLU A 20 -21.98 -17.59 -9.35
CA GLU A 20 -20.77 -18.14 -8.72
C GLU A 20 -19.65 -18.55 -9.69
N PHE A 21 -18.81 -17.59 -10.05
CA PHE A 21 -17.42 -17.90 -10.34
C PHE A 21 -16.75 -18.16 -8.99
N ILE A 22 -16.03 -19.28 -8.89
CA ILE A 22 -15.06 -19.53 -7.82
C ILE A 22 -14.34 -18.20 -7.60
N VAL A 23 -14.47 -17.62 -6.41
CA VAL A 23 -13.57 -16.53 -5.99
C VAL A 23 -12.21 -17.20 -5.85
N GLU A 24 -11.56 -17.48 -6.98
CA GLU A 24 -10.12 -17.69 -7.04
C GLU A 24 -9.57 -16.57 -6.22
N ASN A 25 -8.83 -16.90 -5.15
CA ASN A 25 -8.23 -15.96 -4.23
C ASN A 25 -7.94 -14.68 -5.00
N GLU A 26 -8.83 -13.69 -4.87
CA GLU A 26 -8.60 -12.41 -5.52
C GLU A 26 -7.17 -12.05 -5.09
N ASN A 27 -6.38 -11.49 -5.99
CA ASN A 27 -5.06 -10.96 -5.64
C ASN A 27 -5.24 -9.78 -4.67
N VAL A 28 -5.80 -10.04 -3.49
CA VAL A 28 -6.06 -9.11 -2.42
C VAL A 28 -4.69 -8.82 -1.83
N PRO A 29 -4.23 -7.58 -1.92
CA PRO A 29 -2.94 -7.23 -1.35
C PRO A 29 -3.01 -7.51 0.15
N LYS A 30 -1.97 -8.16 0.69
CA LYS A 30 -1.82 -8.28 2.14
C LYS A 30 -1.52 -6.89 2.70
N ILE A 31 -2.39 -6.40 3.58
CA ILE A 31 -2.24 -5.09 4.22
C ILE A 31 -1.51 -5.27 5.56
N ILE A 32 -0.45 -4.50 5.77
CA ILE A 32 0.34 -4.49 7.01
C ILE A 32 0.41 -3.05 7.51
N THR A 33 -0.18 -2.78 8.67
CA THR A 33 -0.16 -1.46 9.30
C THR A 33 0.93 -1.42 10.36
N ILE A 34 1.83 -0.44 10.27
CA ILE A 34 2.87 -0.17 11.28
C ILE A 34 2.50 1.12 12.00
N ALA A 35 2.16 1.03 13.29
CA ALA A 35 1.71 2.16 14.10
C ALA A 35 2.38 2.18 15.48
N SER A 36 2.43 3.36 16.11
CA SER A 36 2.93 3.56 17.47
C SER A 36 2.53 4.95 17.96
N GLY A 37 2.09 5.04 19.22
CA GLY A 37 1.69 6.30 19.87
C GLY A 37 2.85 7.21 20.27
N LYS A 38 4.11 6.79 20.11
CA LYS A 38 5.29 7.62 20.39
C LYS A 38 6.05 7.97 19.10
N GLY A 39 6.56 9.19 19.03
CA GLY A 39 7.50 9.63 18.00
C GLY A 39 8.87 8.96 18.16
N GLY A 40 9.66 8.88 17.07
CA GLY A 40 11.06 8.43 17.14
C GLY A 40 11.32 6.93 17.33
N VAL A 41 10.28 6.10 17.48
CA VAL A 41 10.41 4.64 17.69
C VAL A 41 10.83 3.82 16.46
N GLY A 42 11.11 4.46 15.32
CA GLY A 42 11.62 3.79 14.12
C GLY A 42 10.56 3.18 13.18
N LYS A 43 9.28 3.59 13.27
CA LYS A 43 8.19 3.10 12.40
C LYS A 43 8.53 3.16 10.90
N SER A 44 8.94 4.34 10.42
CA SER A 44 9.23 4.57 9.00
C SER A 44 10.46 3.78 8.54
N ASN A 45 11.46 3.61 9.42
CA ASN A 45 12.61 2.74 9.17
C ASN A 45 12.19 1.28 9.01
N LEU A 46 11.33 0.78 9.91
CA LEU A 46 10.80 -0.58 9.82
C LEU A 46 9.97 -0.79 8.55
N ALA A 47 9.05 0.13 8.25
CA ALA A 47 8.20 0.07 7.06
C ALA A 47 9.03 0.05 5.77
N THR A 48 10.03 0.93 5.69
CA THR A 48 10.90 1.04 4.52
C THR A 48 11.75 -0.22 4.33
N ASN A 49 12.46 -0.67 5.36
CA ASN A 49 13.30 -1.87 5.24
C ASN A 49 12.48 -3.15 5.01
N LEU A 50 11.30 -3.28 5.64
CA LEU A 50 10.40 -4.40 5.36
C LEU A 50 9.97 -4.44 3.89
N SER A 51 9.67 -3.28 3.31
CA SER A 51 9.29 -3.19 1.89
C SER A 51 10.43 -3.60 0.95
N ILE A 52 11.68 -3.22 1.27
CA ILE A 52 12.86 -3.59 0.50
C ILE A 52 13.07 -5.10 0.57
N CYS A 53 13.00 -5.70 1.76
CA CYS A 53 13.10 -7.15 1.94
C CYS A 53 12.00 -7.90 1.16
N LEU A 54 10.75 -7.45 1.22
CA LEU A 54 9.66 -8.05 0.46
C LEU A 54 9.85 -7.91 -1.06
N THR A 55 10.37 -6.77 -1.51
CA THR A 55 10.70 -6.54 -2.92
C THR A 55 11.81 -7.49 -3.39
N LYS A 56 12.87 -7.68 -2.58
CA LYS A 56 13.94 -8.66 -2.84
C LYS A 56 13.43 -10.10 -2.89
N LEU A 57 12.31 -10.40 -2.24
CA LEU A 57 11.58 -11.67 -2.33
C LEU A 57 10.58 -11.71 -3.51
N ASN A 58 10.77 -10.86 -4.52
CA ASN A 58 9.93 -10.73 -5.72
C ASN A 58 8.46 -10.44 -5.43
N LYS A 59 8.13 -9.78 -4.30
CA LYS A 59 6.77 -9.33 -4.01
C LYS A 59 6.54 -7.94 -4.62
N LYS A 60 5.30 -7.71 -5.10
CA LYS A 60 4.84 -6.36 -5.47
C LYS A 60 4.46 -5.63 -4.19
N VAL A 61 5.19 -4.58 -3.85
CA VAL A 61 4.99 -3.83 -2.61
C VAL A 61 4.62 -2.38 -2.91
N LEU A 62 3.63 -1.88 -2.17
CA LEU A 62 3.28 -0.47 -2.09
C LEU A 62 3.48 -0.03 -0.64
N ILE A 63 4.20 1.07 -0.44
CA ILE A 63 4.25 1.75 0.85
C ILE A 63 3.37 2.99 0.76
N LEU A 64 2.53 3.18 1.77
CA LEU A 64 1.76 4.40 1.95
C LEU A 64 2.23 5.06 3.25
N ASP A 65 2.82 6.24 3.14
CA ASP A 65 3.10 7.08 4.30
C ASP A 65 1.81 7.79 4.71
N ALA A 66 1.24 7.40 5.84
CA ALA A 66 0.02 8.02 6.37
C ALA A 66 0.32 9.31 7.16
N ASP A 67 1.60 9.67 7.34
CA ASP A 67 2.02 10.90 8.00
C ASP A 67 2.11 12.05 6.97
N ILE A 68 0.95 12.62 6.62
CA ILE A 68 0.79 13.63 5.56
C ILE A 68 1.56 14.94 5.88
N GLY A 69 1.89 15.19 7.16
CA GLY A 69 2.56 16.41 7.61
C GLY A 69 4.08 16.30 7.76
N MET A 70 4.62 15.11 7.98
CA MET A 70 6.05 14.87 8.21
C MET A 70 6.51 13.55 7.58
N SER A 71 6.24 13.40 6.27
CA SER A 71 6.69 12.21 5.55
C SER A 71 8.21 12.10 5.63
N ASN A 72 8.68 10.92 6.00
CA ASN A 72 10.11 10.63 6.14
C ASN A 72 10.59 9.58 5.15
N ILE A 73 9.68 8.93 4.41
CA ILE A 73 10.02 7.78 3.57
C ILE A 73 10.83 8.19 2.34
N ASP A 74 10.50 9.33 1.74
CA ASP A 74 11.26 9.93 0.65
C ASP A 74 12.70 10.24 1.04
N ILE A 75 12.90 10.82 2.24
CA ILE A 75 14.21 11.10 2.83
C ILE A 75 14.97 9.78 3.09
N ILE A 76 14.32 8.80 3.73
CA ILE A 76 14.94 7.49 4.03
C ILE A 76 15.35 6.78 2.74
N MET A 77 14.53 6.87 1.69
CA MET A 77 14.83 6.27 0.38
C MET A 77 15.79 7.12 -0.48
N GLY A 78 16.15 8.32 -0.06
CA GLY A 78 17.00 9.23 -0.82
C GLY A 78 16.38 9.68 -2.15
N VAL A 79 15.05 9.72 -2.25
CA VAL A 79 14.33 10.12 -3.46
C VAL A 79 13.69 11.49 -3.29
N ASN A 80 13.79 12.32 -4.32
CA ASN A 80 13.11 13.61 -4.34
C ASN A 80 11.74 13.46 -5.01
N VAL A 81 10.69 13.41 -4.20
CA VAL A 81 9.30 13.23 -4.67
C VAL A 81 8.68 14.59 -4.97
N LYS A 82 8.35 14.84 -6.24
CA LYS A 82 7.74 16.10 -6.70
C LYS A 82 6.20 16.10 -6.66
N GLY A 83 5.60 15.49 -5.64
CA GLY A 83 4.14 15.46 -5.50
C GLY A 83 3.66 14.61 -4.33
N THR A 84 2.43 14.85 -3.90
CA THR A 84 1.80 14.12 -2.78
C THR A 84 0.75 13.14 -3.29
N ILE A 85 0.23 12.31 -2.38
CA ILE A 85 -0.93 11.46 -2.71
C ILE A 85 -2.18 12.28 -3.08
N ILE A 86 -2.29 13.52 -2.57
CA ILE A 86 -3.40 14.43 -2.85
C ILE A 86 -3.40 14.79 -4.35
N ASP A 87 -2.23 15.12 -4.92
CA ASP A 87 -2.08 15.44 -6.34
C ASP A 87 -2.57 14.28 -7.23
N VAL A 88 -2.36 13.03 -6.78
CA VAL A 88 -2.81 11.83 -7.50
C VAL A 88 -4.31 11.63 -7.38
N ILE A 89 -4.87 11.85 -6.18
CA ILE A 89 -6.31 11.74 -5.91
C ILE A 89 -7.10 12.79 -6.69
N ASN A 90 -6.59 14.02 -6.78
CA ASN A 90 -7.21 15.10 -7.56
C ASN A 90 -7.06 14.92 -9.08
N GLY A 91 -6.28 13.93 -9.54
CA GLY A 91 -6.00 13.71 -10.95
C GLY A 91 -5.00 14.70 -11.56
N GLU A 92 -4.35 15.52 -10.73
CA GLU A 92 -3.36 16.51 -11.16
C GLU A 92 -2.03 15.87 -11.56
N LYS A 93 -1.68 14.73 -10.96
CA LYS A 93 -0.46 13.96 -11.28
C LYS A 93 -0.72 12.46 -11.37
N LYS A 94 0.07 11.77 -12.21
CA LYS A 94 0.15 10.30 -12.22
C LYS A 94 1.17 9.84 -11.17
N TYR A 95 0.90 8.70 -10.54
CA TYR A 95 1.89 8.05 -9.68
C TYR A 95 3.11 7.58 -10.49
N ARG A 96 4.28 7.61 -9.86
CA ARG A 96 5.54 7.11 -10.46
C ARG A 96 6.02 5.91 -9.67
N ARG A 97 6.36 4.84 -10.37
CA ARG A 97 7.02 3.68 -9.78
C ARG A 97 8.53 3.92 -9.71
N TYR A 98 9.11 3.70 -8.53
CA TYR A 98 10.55 3.65 -8.34
C TYR A 98 10.98 2.19 -8.28
N ASN A 99 12.06 1.85 -8.99
CA ASN A 99 12.68 0.53 -8.93
C ASN A 99 13.95 0.65 -8.09
N PHE A 100 13.94 0.02 -6.92
CA PHE A 100 15.10 -0.08 -6.03
C PHE A 100 15.60 -1.51 -6.10
N THR A 101 16.38 -1.83 -7.14
CA THR A 101 16.89 -3.19 -7.41
C THR A 101 18.40 -3.30 -7.33
N ASP A 102 19.08 -2.25 -6.90
CA ASP A 102 20.53 -2.22 -6.70
C ASP A 102 20.89 -2.26 -5.21
#